data_AF-A0A972UIC6-F1
#
_entry.id   AF-A0A972UIC6-F1
#
_cell.length_a   1.000
_cell.length_b   1.000
_cell.length_c   1.000
_cell.angle_alpha   90.00
_cell.angle_beta   90.00
_cell.angle_gamma   90.00
#
_symmetry.space_group_name_H-M   'P 1'
#
loop_
_entity.id
_entity.type
_entity.pdbx_description
1 polymer ?
#
loop_
_entity_poly.entity_id
_entity_poly.type
_entity_poly.pdbx_seq_one_letter_code
_entity_poly.pdbx_strand_id
1 'polypeptide(L)'
;MSRILNKITLGAAAFGLLASVSTAALAAPPADWSQVPTKNVKLFYPGQSSYQWLRSSEHKRADKKTWRGDSCVSCHEDEERELGQLMVSGKRLEPHPITGKQDVVDLAVQAAHDKDNLYFRFQWKTKNPYPGTAHPHWQFDGKDWKAMGWPRLHKKVWGEGQPAIYEDRLSMMIDDGSVPMFKEQGCWLTCHDGMRDMQGLAKTADVKAQALLGKVLKKKDVRKYLPSSRTDKNATWDKTKSPEEIAKIKAAGGFVDLMQWRGHRSNPIGMTDDGYVLQYRLFDAGKKMFSKNWDKKAKMPKYMFDVKKVGFKSRTMDQIRDTSKPSSLIVEDNAAKFDPKAGWKKGDMIPEYYLTRAVKGSAGDNQDAKGTWKDGVWTVVWTRKLDTGHPEDDKIMKPGGVYTFGFAVHDDNITTRGHHVSWPMSVGIGTKADIKAVTMK
;
A
#
# COMPACT_ATOMS: atom_id res chain seq x y z
N MET A 1 -0.43 35.94 66.69
CA MET A 1 -0.58 34.48 66.79
C MET A 1 -1.79 34.04 65.98
N SER A 2 -1.52 33.08 65.10
CA SER A 2 -2.35 32.39 64.09
C SER A 2 -3.89 32.47 64.18
N ARG A 3 -4.52 32.92 63.08
CA ARG A 3 -5.94 32.75 62.77
C ARG A 3 -6.19 31.35 62.19
N ILE A 4 -7.11 30.63 62.80
CA ILE A 4 -7.67 29.36 62.33
C ILE A 4 -8.49 29.64 61.06
N LEU A 5 -8.11 29.02 59.93
CA LEU A 5 -8.96 28.89 58.74
C LEU A 5 -9.10 27.41 58.40
N ASN A 6 -10.28 26.85 58.71
CA ASN A 6 -10.76 25.60 58.13
C ASN A 6 -11.12 25.85 56.68
N LYS A 7 -10.37 25.24 55.74
CA LYS A 7 -10.77 25.16 54.33
C LYS A 7 -11.47 23.83 54.08
N ILE A 8 -12.76 23.96 53.81
CA ILE A 8 -13.65 22.95 53.23
C ILE A 8 -13.03 22.43 51.92
N THR A 9 -12.77 21.13 51.86
CA THR A 9 -12.36 20.43 50.64
C THR A 9 -13.62 19.91 49.95
N LEU A 10 -14.02 20.53 48.83
CA LEU A 10 -15.01 19.97 47.93
C LEU A 10 -14.39 18.74 47.22
N GLY A 11 -14.94 17.56 47.46
CA GLY A 11 -14.69 16.37 46.65
C GLY A 11 -15.37 16.50 45.30
N ALA A 12 -14.59 16.66 44.23
CA ALA A 12 -15.07 16.52 42.87
C ALA A 12 -14.95 15.04 42.46
N ALA A 13 -16.07 14.34 42.42
CA ALA A 13 -16.19 13.02 41.80
C ALA A 13 -16.00 13.18 40.29
N ALA A 14 -14.84 12.77 39.77
CA ALA A 14 -14.61 12.68 38.34
C ALA A 14 -15.33 11.45 37.77
N PHE A 15 -16.56 11.64 37.29
CA PHE A 15 -17.23 10.65 36.44
C PHE A 15 -16.47 10.55 35.12
N GLY A 16 -15.88 9.37 34.87
CA GLY A 16 -15.19 9.06 33.63
C GLY A 16 -16.17 9.04 32.46
N LEU A 17 -16.00 9.96 31.51
CA LEU A 17 -16.63 9.87 30.20
C LEU A 17 -15.83 8.86 29.37
N LEU A 18 -16.24 7.60 29.38
CA LEU A 18 -15.91 6.65 28.33
C LEU A 18 -16.59 7.14 27.04
N ALA A 19 -15.84 7.84 26.20
CA ALA A 19 -16.27 8.14 24.85
C ALA A 19 -16.33 6.82 24.06
N SER A 20 -17.49 6.19 24.03
CA SER A 20 -17.81 5.12 23.11
C SER A 20 -17.77 5.70 21.69
N VAL A 21 -16.66 5.48 20.98
CA VAL A 21 -16.62 5.69 19.53
C VAL A 21 -17.51 4.60 18.93
N SER A 22 -18.79 4.92 18.72
CA SER A 22 -19.71 4.12 17.93
C SER A 22 -19.23 4.14 16.49
N THR A 23 -18.33 3.21 16.15
CA THR A 23 -18.11 2.81 14.76
C THR A 23 -19.40 2.13 14.33
N ALA A 24 -20.18 2.75 13.45
CA ALA A 24 -21.29 2.06 12.81
C ALA A 24 -20.69 0.80 12.16
N ALA A 25 -21.11 -0.37 12.62
CA ALA A 25 -20.64 -1.63 12.05
C ALA A 25 -21.01 -1.64 10.57
N LEU A 26 -20.03 -1.81 9.68
CA LEU A 26 -20.28 -2.00 8.27
C LEU A 26 -21.15 -3.26 8.07
N ALA A 27 -22.04 -3.22 7.08
CA ALA A 27 -22.79 -4.41 6.70
C ALA A 27 -21.81 -5.51 6.27
N ALA A 28 -22.07 -6.74 6.72
CA ALA A 28 -21.15 -7.84 6.52
C ALA A 28 -21.00 -8.19 5.02
N PRO A 29 -19.80 -8.56 4.56
CA PRO A 29 -19.61 -9.08 3.20
C PRO A 29 -20.44 -10.35 2.97
N PRO A 30 -20.64 -10.77 1.70
CA PRO A 30 -21.31 -12.03 1.40
C PRO A 30 -20.78 -13.19 2.24
N ALA A 31 -21.69 -13.88 2.94
CA ALA A 31 -21.35 -15.08 3.71
C ALA A 31 -20.95 -16.25 2.79
N ASP A 32 -21.59 -16.33 1.63
CA ASP A 32 -21.27 -17.28 0.57
C ASP A 32 -20.85 -16.55 -0.71
N TRP A 33 -19.59 -16.73 -1.09
CA TRP A 33 -19.02 -16.20 -2.32
C TRP A 33 -19.21 -17.12 -3.53
N SER A 34 -19.74 -18.34 -3.36
CA SER A 34 -19.93 -19.29 -4.46
C SER A 34 -20.87 -18.77 -5.54
N GLN A 35 -21.81 -17.89 -5.16
CA GLN A 35 -22.80 -17.28 -6.05
C GLN A 35 -22.28 -16.00 -6.74
N VAL A 36 -21.10 -15.51 -6.36
CA VAL A 36 -20.50 -14.31 -6.97
C VAL A 36 -19.58 -14.76 -8.10
N PRO A 37 -19.77 -14.30 -9.35
CA PRO A 37 -18.89 -14.66 -10.46
C PRO A 37 -17.42 -14.32 -10.18
N THR A 38 -16.53 -15.25 -10.50
CA THR A 38 -15.08 -15.03 -10.38
C THR A 38 -14.50 -14.59 -11.71
N LYS A 39 -13.82 -13.44 -11.72
CA LYS A 39 -12.95 -13.01 -12.82
C LYS A 39 -11.52 -13.36 -12.47
N ASN A 40 -10.89 -14.20 -13.29
CA ASN A 40 -9.45 -14.43 -13.19
C ASN A 40 -8.71 -13.35 -13.97
N VAL A 41 -7.90 -12.56 -13.26
CA VAL A 41 -7.09 -11.48 -13.80
C VAL A 41 -5.63 -11.93 -13.81
N LYS A 42 -5.02 -11.96 -14.99
CA LYS A 42 -3.60 -12.29 -15.12
C LYS A 42 -2.78 -11.04 -14.84
N LEU A 43 -2.08 -11.03 -13.72
CA LEU A 43 -1.13 -9.96 -13.40
C LEU A 43 0.23 -10.34 -13.95
N PHE A 44 0.97 -9.41 -14.54
CA PHE A 44 2.31 -9.69 -15.06
C PHE A 44 3.35 -8.75 -14.47
N TYR A 45 4.61 -9.19 -14.52
CA TYR A 45 5.74 -8.42 -14.03
C TYR A 45 6.16 -7.35 -15.07
N PRO A 46 6.07 -6.04 -14.78
CA PRO A 46 6.27 -4.99 -15.80
C PRO A 46 7.73 -4.48 -15.89
N GLY A 47 8.63 -4.91 -15.00
CA GLY A 47 10.01 -4.42 -14.95
C GLY A 47 10.08 -2.89 -14.79
N GLN A 48 10.94 -2.24 -15.57
CA GLN A 48 11.16 -0.79 -15.61
C GLN A 48 10.42 -0.09 -16.76
N SER A 49 9.26 -0.59 -17.20
CA SER A 49 8.44 0.06 -18.24
C SER A 49 7.86 1.40 -17.74
N SER A 50 8.61 2.49 -17.87
CA SER A 50 8.18 3.82 -17.45
C SER A 50 7.32 4.52 -18.49
N TYR A 51 6.58 5.54 -18.05
CA TYR A 51 5.84 6.47 -18.89
C TYR A 51 6.71 7.07 -20.00
N GLN A 52 7.95 7.42 -19.68
CA GLN A 52 8.93 7.97 -20.63
C GLN A 52 9.38 6.91 -21.62
N TRP A 53 9.71 5.70 -21.15
CA TRP A 53 10.10 4.60 -22.02
C TRP A 53 9.00 4.23 -23.02
N LEU A 54 7.75 4.11 -22.54
CA LEU A 54 6.57 3.81 -23.38
C LEU A 54 6.35 4.82 -24.51
N ARG A 55 6.88 6.03 -24.34
CA ARG A 55 6.78 7.19 -25.24
C ARG A 55 8.07 7.49 -25.99
N SER A 56 9.08 6.64 -25.83
CA SER A 56 10.37 6.75 -26.51
C SER A 56 10.40 5.83 -27.73
N SER A 57 11.32 6.10 -28.66
CA SER A 57 11.56 5.23 -29.82
C SER A 57 11.95 3.80 -29.45
N GLU A 58 12.38 3.56 -28.21
CA GLU A 58 12.65 2.22 -27.70
C GLU A 58 11.38 1.37 -27.58
N HIS A 59 10.20 1.98 -27.40
CA HIS A 59 8.90 1.32 -27.51
C HIS A 59 8.46 1.23 -28.98
N LYS A 60 9.30 0.55 -29.78
CA LYS A 60 9.21 0.49 -31.24
C LYS A 60 7.79 0.25 -31.74
N ARG A 61 7.30 1.12 -32.63
CA ARG A 61 5.99 1.07 -33.31
C ARG A 61 4.77 1.33 -32.41
N ALA A 62 4.96 1.59 -31.12
CA ALA A 62 3.89 1.87 -30.16
C ALA A 62 4.07 3.21 -29.42
N ASP A 63 5.24 3.83 -29.50
CA ASP A 63 5.56 5.15 -28.94
C ASP A 63 4.57 6.24 -29.35
N LYS A 64 4.32 6.40 -30.66
CA LYS A 64 3.36 7.39 -31.19
C LYS A 64 1.92 7.11 -30.76
N LYS A 65 1.53 5.83 -30.66
CA LYS A 65 0.21 5.40 -30.18
C LYS A 65 0.02 5.74 -28.70
N THR A 66 1.05 5.46 -27.89
CA THR A 66 1.06 5.79 -26.47
C THR A 66 0.98 7.30 -26.25
N TRP A 67 1.68 8.11 -27.06
CA TRP A 67 1.56 9.57 -27.04
C TRP A 67 0.16 10.08 -27.37
N ARG A 68 -0.54 9.42 -28.30
CA ARG A 68 -1.92 9.77 -28.68
C ARG A 68 -2.94 9.43 -27.60
N GLY A 69 -2.58 8.55 -26.66
CA GLY A 69 -3.47 8.08 -25.61
C GLY A 69 -4.13 6.73 -25.91
N ASP A 70 -3.65 6.00 -26.92
CA ASP A 70 -4.19 4.68 -27.26
C ASP A 70 -4.04 3.71 -26.08
N SER A 71 -4.96 2.74 -26.02
CA SER A 71 -4.96 1.72 -24.98
C SER A 71 -3.81 0.74 -25.14
N CYS A 72 -3.19 0.34 -24.02
CA CYS A 72 -2.14 -0.68 -24.00
C CYS A 72 -2.61 -1.99 -24.62
N VAL A 73 -3.85 -2.41 -24.34
CA VAL A 73 -4.41 -3.68 -24.84
C VAL A 73 -4.74 -3.64 -26.33
N SER A 74 -4.71 -2.46 -26.99
CA SER A 74 -4.84 -2.40 -28.46
C SER A 74 -3.65 -3.03 -29.20
N CYS A 75 -2.52 -3.24 -28.51
CA CYS A 75 -1.32 -3.86 -29.05
C CYS A 75 -0.84 -5.05 -28.19
N HIS A 76 -1.27 -5.16 -26.94
CA HIS A 76 -0.83 -6.17 -25.96
C HIS A 76 -1.99 -7.01 -25.41
N GLU A 77 -3.00 -7.28 -26.25
CA GLU A 77 -4.10 -8.18 -25.89
C GLU A 77 -3.56 -9.59 -25.65
N ASP A 78 -3.89 -10.16 -24.48
CA ASP A 78 -3.47 -11.51 -24.03
C ASP A 78 -1.96 -11.77 -23.98
N GLU A 79 -1.10 -10.73 -23.98
CA GLU A 79 0.37 -10.86 -23.95
C GLU A 79 0.99 -10.83 -22.53
N GLU A 80 0.18 -10.86 -21.46
CA GLU A 80 0.68 -10.69 -20.08
C GLU A 80 1.78 -11.70 -19.72
N ARG A 81 1.66 -12.95 -20.16
CA ARG A 81 2.67 -13.99 -19.87
C ARG A 81 3.96 -13.73 -20.64
N GLU A 82 3.87 -13.41 -21.93
CA GLU A 82 4.98 -13.13 -22.82
C GLU A 82 5.77 -11.93 -22.33
N LEU A 83 5.06 -10.85 -21.95
CA LEU A 83 5.66 -9.65 -21.35
C LEU A 83 6.34 -9.99 -20.02
N GLY A 84 5.66 -10.72 -19.14
CA GLY A 84 6.22 -11.16 -17.86
C GLY A 84 7.51 -11.99 -18.02
N GLN A 85 7.51 -12.95 -18.95
CA GLN A 85 8.68 -13.79 -19.26
C GLN A 85 9.83 -12.96 -19.83
N LEU A 86 9.53 -12.01 -20.71
CA LEU A 86 10.54 -11.10 -21.25
C LEU A 86 11.19 -10.28 -20.14
N MET A 87 10.41 -9.73 -19.20
CA MET A 87 10.95 -8.96 -18.08
C MET A 87 11.77 -9.82 -17.12
N VAL A 88 11.25 -10.98 -16.70
CA VAL A 88 11.96 -11.90 -15.80
C VAL A 88 13.28 -12.40 -16.42
N SER A 89 13.34 -12.55 -17.74
CA SER A 89 14.55 -12.98 -18.44
C SER A 89 15.71 -11.98 -18.38
N GLY A 90 15.46 -10.71 -18.01
CA GLY A 90 16.48 -9.66 -18.03
C GLY A 90 16.82 -9.10 -19.41
N LYS A 91 16.24 -9.65 -20.49
CA LYS A 91 16.51 -9.20 -21.86
C LYS A 91 16.08 -7.76 -22.13
N ARG A 92 15.10 -7.26 -21.38
CA ARG A 92 14.54 -5.91 -21.58
C ARG A 92 13.99 -5.38 -20.27
N LEU A 93 14.27 -4.11 -19.96
CA LEU A 93 13.71 -3.34 -18.83
C LEU A 93 13.83 -4.00 -17.44
N GLU A 94 14.77 -4.93 -17.26
CA GLU A 94 15.09 -5.51 -15.96
C GLU A 94 16.61 -5.52 -15.78
N PRO A 95 17.19 -4.46 -15.18
CA PRO A 95 18.63 -4.39 -14.98
C PRO A 95 19.15 -5.37 -13.92
N HIS A 96 18.27 -5.90 -13.05
CA HIS A 96 18.63 -6.81 -11.97
C HIS A 96 17.65 -7.99 -11.91
N PRO A 97 17.78 -8.97 -12.84
CA PRO A 97 16.89 -10.13 -12.87
C PRO A 97 16.85 -10.86 -11.54
N ILE A 98 15.64 -11.10 -11.05
CA ILE A 98 15.40 -11.70 -9.73
C ILE A 98 15.24 -13.22 -9.90
N THR A 99 16.15 -14.00 -9.33
CA THR A 99 16.12 -15.47 -9.41
C THR A 99 14.77 -16.06 -8.99
N GLY A 100 14.13 -16.83 -9.86
CA GLY A 100 12.85 -17.47 -9.55
C GLY A 100 11.67 -16.53 -9.35
N LYS A 101 11.76 -15.27 -9.82
CA LYS A 101 10.61 -14.36 -9.93
C LYS A 101 9.56 -14.96 -10.85
N GLN A 102 8.30 -14.91 -10.45
CA GLN A 102 7.21 -15.32 -11.33
C GLN A 102 7.01 -14.28 -12.44
N ASP A 103 6.79 -14.76 -13.65
CA ASP A 103 6.37 -13.97 -14.81
C ASP A 103 4.97 -13.38 -14.60
N VAL A 104 4.05 -14.21 -14.10
CA VAL A 104 2.66 -13.86 -13.84
C VAL A 104 2.16 -14.32 -12.47
N VAL A 105 1.11 -13.67 -11.99
CA VAL A 105 0.28 -14.08 -10.85
C VAL A 105 -1.17 -14.06 -11.30
N ASP A 106 -1.86 -15.19 -11.20
CA ASP A 106 -3.30 -15.24 -11.46
C ASP A 106 -4.05 -14.78 -10.19
N LEU A 107 -4.78 -13.68 -10.32
CA LEU A 107 -5.59 -13.09 -9.26
C LEU A 107 -7.06 -13.39 -9.55
N ALA A 108 -7.70 -14.20 -8.70
CA ALA A 108 -9.15 -14.35 -8.72
C ALA A 108 -9.80 -13.15 -8.03
N VAL A 109 -10.72 -12.49 -8.72
CA VAL A 109 -11.47 -11.33 -8.23
C VAL A 109 -12.96 -11.62 -8.28
N GLN A 110 -13.63 -11.40 -7.15
CA GLN A 110 -15.08 -11.41 -7.03
C GLN A 110 -15.52 -10.08 -6.44
N ALA A 111 -16.65 -9.55 -6.92
CA ALA A 111 -17.19 -8.28 -6.44
C ALA A 111 -18.69 -8.39 -6.18
N ALA A 112 -19.15 -7.82 -5.06
CA ALA A 112 -20.54 -7.68 -4.71
C ALA A 112 -20.79 -6.29 -4.12
N HIS A 113 -22.03 -5.82 -4.07
CA HIS A 113 -22.36 -4.55 -3.44
C HIS A 113 -23.75 -4.58 -2.81
N ASP A 114 -23.96 -3.73 -1.82
CA ASP A 114 -25.29 -3.33 -1.37
C ASP A 114 -25.54 -1.85 -1.73
N LYS A 115 -26.42 -1.16 -1.01
CA LYS A 115 -26.70 0.26 -1.23
C LYS A 115 -25.58 1.21 -0.76
N ASP A 116 -24.77 0.79 0.21
CA ASP A 116 -23.77 1.62 0.90
C ASP A 116 -22.32 1.16 0.64
N ASN A 117 -22.10 -0.12 0.33
CA ASN A 117 -20.81 -0.78 0.36
C ASN A 117 -20.51 -1.57 -0.91
N LEU A 118 -19.24 -1.57 -1.28
CA LEU A 118 -18.62 -2.44 -2.26
C LEU A 118 -17.76 -3.47 -1.53
N TYR A 119 -17.97 -4.73 -1.87
CA TYR A 119 -17.27 -5.87 -1.32
C TYR A 119 -16.42 -6.53 -2.39
N PHE A 120 -15.17 -6.79 -2.07
CA PHE A 120 -14.29 -7.60 -2.91
C PHE A 120 -13.81 -8.83 -2.17
N ARG A 121 -13.63 -9.92 -2.93
CA ARG A 121 -12.84 -11.08 -2.52
C ARG A 121 -11.76 -11.33 -3.55
N PHE A 122 -10.53 -11.41 -3.06
CA PHE A 122 -9.34 -11.63 -3.84
C PHE A 122 -8.66 -12.92 -3.42
N GLN A 123 -8.21 -13.72 -4.38
CA GLN A 123 -7.37 -14.87 -4.10
C GLN A 123 -6.19 -14.98 -5.06
N TRP A 124 -5.01 -15.26 -4.51
CA TRP A 124 -3.82 -15.60 -5.30
C TRP A 124 -2.95 -16.61 -4.57
N LYS A 125 -2.28 -17.46 -5.34
CA LYS A 125 -1.29 -18.40 -4.81
C LYS A 125 0.02 -17.66 -4.56
N THR A 126 0.58 -17.77 -3.36
CA THR A 126 1.87 -17.16 -3.01
C THR A 126 3.02 -17.92 -3.66
N LYS A 127 4.08 -17.19 -4.03
CA LYS A 127 5.35 -17.79 -4.44
C LYS A 127 6.05 -18.46 -3.26
N ASN A 128 6.03 -17.82 -2.10
CA ASN A 128 6.64 -18.36 -0.90
C ASN A 128 5.77 -19.46 -0.29
N PRO A 129 6.37 -20.45 0.40
CA PRO A 129 5.64 -21.47 1.15
C PRO A 129 5.09 -20.94 2.50
N TYR A 130 5.15 -19.64 2.71
CA TYR A 130 4.66 -18.93 3.89
C TYR A 130 3.99 -17.63 3.45
N PRO A 131 3.06 -17.07 4.24
CA PRO A 131 2.50 -15.76 3.97
C PRO A 131 3.52 -14.65 4.25
N GLY A 132 3.54 -13.60 3.41
CA GLY A 132 4.31 -12.38 3.66
C GLY A 132 3.68 -11.52 4.76
N THR A 133 3.72 -11.97 6.01
CA THR A 133 3.26 -11.23 7.20
C THR A 133 4.39 -10.58 8.00
N ALA A 134 5.63 -10.73 7.54
CA ALA A 134 6.82 -10.10 8.12
C ALA A 134 7.22 -8.86 7.31
N HIS A 135 7.79 -7.87 7.99
CA HIS A 135 8.39 -6.67 7.40
C HIS A 135 9.79 -6.49 8.01
N PRO A 136 10.69 -5.65 7.46
CA PRO A 136 11.94 -5.30 8.13
C PRO A 136 11.79 -4.99 9.62
N HIS A 137 12.82 -5.35 10.39
CA HIS A 137 12.89 -5.22 11.85
C HIS A 137 14.05 -4.33 12.26
N TRP A 138 14.04 -3.90 13.52
CA TRP A 138 15.23 -3.50 14.25
C TRP A 138 15.83 -4.73 14.92
N GLN A 139 17.09 -5.05 14.65
CA GLN A 139 17.83 -6.09 15.34
C GLN A 139 18.85 -5.48 16.29
N PHE A 140 18.91 -5.99 17.52
CA PHE A 140 19.95 -5.63 18.47
C PHE A 140 21.26 -6.36 18.12
N ASP A 141 22.35 -5.62 17.91
CA ASP A 141 23.66 -6.19 17.54
C ASP A 141 24.53 -6.57 18.75
N GLY A 142 24.01 -6.35 19.97
CA GLY A 142 24.72 -6.48 21.24
C GLY A 142 25.05 -5.12 21.88
N LYS A 143 24.97 -4.02 21.11
CA LYS A 143 25.19 -2.65 21.58
C LYS A 143 24.11 -1.68 21.12
N ASP A 144 23.77 -1.71 19.84
CA ASP A 144 22.83 -0.82 19.19
C ASP A 144 21.72 -1.59 18.46
N TRP A 145 20.65 -0.88 18.12
CA TRP A 145 19.62 -1.38 17.21
C TRP A 145 19.94 -0.98 15.77
N LYS A 146 19.99 -1.96 14.87
CA LYS A 146 20.25 -1.78 13.43
C LYS A 146 19.09 -2.31 12.59
N ALA A 147 18.90 -1.77 11.39
CA ALA A 147 17.88 -2.28 10.47
C ALA A 147 18.26 -3.67 9.96
N MET A 148 17.31 -4.61 10.00
CA MET A 148 17.45 -6.00 9.56
C MET A 148 16.31 -6.36 8.61
N GLY A 149 16.66 -7.01 7.50
CA GLY A 149 15.72 -7.37 6.44
C GLY A 149 15.46 -6.25 5.43
N TRP A 150 15.36 -6.64 4.16
CA TRP A 150 15.16 -5.74 3.02
C TRP A 150 14.32 -6.45 1.96
N PRO A 151 13.63 -5.73 1.06
CA PRO A 151 12.96 -6.34 -0.08
C PRO A 151 13.99 -6.89 -1.10
N ARG A 152 13.60 -7.88 -1.91
CA ARG A 152 14.53 -8.57 -2.83
C ARG A 152 15.28 -7.67 -3.81
N LEU A 153 14.64 -6.58 -4.26
CA LEU A 153 15.24 -5.60 -5.18
C LEU A 153 16.31 -4.71 -4.53
N HIS A 154 16.39 -4.70 -3.20
CA HIS A 154 17.37 -3.87 -2.51
C HIS A 154 18.77 -4.46 -2.66
N LYS A 155 19.78 -3.61 -2.95
CA LYS A 155 21.19 -4.02 -3.12
C LYS A 155 21.73 -4.89 -2.00
N LYS A 156 21.28 -4.62 -0.77
CA LYS A 156 21.62 -5.45 0.39
C LYS A 156 21.25 -6.92 0.24
N VAL A 157 20.14 -7.23 -0.44
CA VAL A 157 19.73 -8.62 -0.66
C VAL A 157 20.48 -9.22 -1.83
N TRP A 158 20.34 -8.65 -3.03
CA TRP A 158 20.90 -9.27 -4.24
C TRP A 158 22.41 -9.12 -4.38
N GLY A 159 23.02 -8.13 -3.72
CA GLY A 159 24.46 -7.85 -3.81
C GLY A 159 25.26 -8.11 -2.53
N GLU A 160 24.64 -8.01 -1.34
CA GLU A 160 25.33 -8.18 -0.06
C GLU A 160 24.87 -9.42 0.73
N GLY A 161 23.92 -10.21 0.21
CA GLY A 161 23.46 -11.46 0.83
C GLY A 161 22.59 -11.28 2.10
N GLN A 162 22.10 -10.08 2.38
CA GLN A 162 21.18 -9.84 3.50
C GLN A 162 19.83 -10.53 3.27
N PRO A 163 19.11 -10.91 4.34
CA PRO A 163 17.86 -11.64 4.21
C PRO A 163 16.76 -10.81 3.53
N ALA A 164 16.04 -11.46 2.62
CA ALA A 164 14.81 -10.92 2.04
C ALA A 164 13.66 -11.01 3.06
N ILE A 165 13.21 -9.86 3.53
CA ILE A 165 12.05 -9.74 4.42
C ILE A 165 11.21 -8.60 3.87
N TYR A 166 10.02 -8.91 3.40
CA TYR A 166 9.01 -7.93 3.05
C TYR A 166 7.63 -8.56 3.06
N GLU A 167 6.61 -7.75 3.31
CA GLU A 167 5.24 -8.22 3.38
C GLU A 167 4.62 -8.39 1.99
N ASP A 168 3.63 -9.28 1.91
CA ASP A 168 2.76 -9.39 0.74
C ASP A 168 1.75 -8.25 0.75
N ARG A 169 1.36 -7.80 -0.44
CA ARG A 169 0.40 -6.69 -0.59
C ARG A 169 -0.51 -6.89 -1.77
N LEU A 170 -1.77 -6.51 -1.58
CA LEU A 170 -2.75 -6.32 -2.65
C LEU A 170 -3.05 -4.83 -2.75
N SER A 171 -3.05 -4.29 -3.97
CA SER A 171 -3.33 -2.88 -4.22
C SER A 171 -4.43 -2.72 -5.25
N MET A 172 -5.26 -1.69 -5.07
CA MET A 172 -6.24 -1.23 -6.03
C MET A 172 -5.96 0.24 -6.35
N MET A 173 -5.92 0.56 -7.64
CA MET A 173 -6.04 1.94 -8.13
C MET A 173 -7.43 2.15 -8.70
N ILE A 174 -8.08 3.28 -8.37
CA ILE A 174 -9.43 3.59 -8.85
C ILE A 174 -9.45 4.96 -9.51
N ASP A 175 -10.11 5.03 -10.66
CA ASP A 175 -10.46 6.26 -11.34
C ASP A 175 -11.94 6.24 -11.76
N ASP A 176 -12.55 7.42 -11.73
CA ASP A 176 -13.95 7.69 -12.08
C ASP A 176 -14.10 8.31 -13.49
N GLY A 177 -13.03 8.33 -14.28
CA GLY A 177 -12.96 8.94 -15.60
C GLY A 177 -12.46 10.38 -15.58
N SER A 178 -12.13 10.94 -14.41
CA SER A 178 -11.59 12.30 -14.28
C SER A 178 -10.10 12.39 -14.60
N VAL A 179 -9.35 11.28 -14.58
CA VAL A 179 -7.92 11.27 -14.93
C VAL A 179 -7.74 10.92 -16.42
N PRO A 180 -7.23 11.85 -17.24
CA PRO A 180 -7.05 11.61 -18.67
C PRO A 180 -6.19 10.38 -18.95
N MET A 181 -6.65 9.56 -19.90
CA MET A 181 -6.00 8.32 -20.38
C MET A 181 -5.90 7.19 -19.35
N PHE A 182 -6.47 7.31 -18.14
CA PHE A 182 -6.32 6.25 -17.13
C PHE A 182 -7.07 4.98 -17.54
N LYS A 183 -8.24 5.10 -18.18
CA LYS A 183 -8.97 3.99 -18.76
C LYS A 183 -8.14 3.22 -19.80
N GLU A 184 -7.35 3.94 -20.59
CA GLU A 184 -6.58 3.38 -21.70
C GLU A 184 -5.24 2.80 -21.24
N GLN A 185 -4.55 3.47 -20.32
CA GLN A 185 -3.15 3.22 -19.97
C GLN A 185 -2.92 2.84 -18.51
N GLY A 186 -3.94 2.94 -17.66
CA GLY A 186 -3.93 2.50 -16.27
C GLY A 186 -2.73 2.99 -15.46
N CYS A 187 -2.16 2.08 -14.69
CA CYS A 187 -1.12 2.41 -13.71
C CYS A 187 0.20 2.91 -14.32
N TRP A 188 0.43 2.73 -15.63
CA TRP A 188 1.62 3.23 -16.33
C TRP A 188 1.68 4.75 -16.38
N LEU A 189 0.52 5.43 -16.32
CA LEU A 189 0.49 6.88 -16.11
C LEU A 189 1.20 7.33 -14.84
N THR A 190 1.39 6.43 -13.88
CA THR A 190 1.98 6.75 -12.58
C THR A 190 3.43 6.30 -12.42
N CYS A 191 4.00 5.61 -13.40
CA CYS A 191 5.32 4.99 -13.31
C CYS A 191 6.30 5.80 -14.16
N HIS A 192 7.29 6.43 -13.55
CA HIS A 192 8.20 7.34 -14.24
C HIS A 192 9.66 7.03 -13.93
N ASP A 193 10.54 7.51 -14.80
CA ASP A 193 11.97 7.60 -14.53
C ASP A 193 12.23 8.43 -13.26
N GLY A 194 13.38 8.21 -12.63
CA GLY A 194 13.76 8.90 -11.39
C GLY A 194 13.10 8.37 -10.12
N MET A 195 12.06 7.55 -10.23
CA MET A 195 11.44 6.85 -9.10
C MET A 195 12.37 5.82 -8.48
N ARG A 196 12.10 5.46 -7.22
CA ARG A 196 12.81 4.36 -6.55
C ARG A 196 12.74 3.08 -7.37
N ASP A 197 13.89 2.45 -7.53
CA ASP A 197 14.12 1.23 -8.29
C ASP A 197 13.80 1.34 -9.79
N MET A 198 13.53 2.54 -10.32
CA MET A 198 13.39 2.80 -11.76
C MET A 198 14.71 3.35 -12.35
N GLN A 199 14.80 3.38 -13.67
CA GLN A 199 15.88 4.02 -14.42
C GLN A 199 16.03 5.49 -14.05
N GLY A 200 17.27 5.98 -14.13
CA GLY A 200 17.57 7.39 -13.86
C GLY A 200 17.24 7.84 -12.43
N LEU A 201 17.30 6.93 -11.43
CA LEU A 201 16.97 7.19 -10.02
C LEU A 201 17.42 8.59 -9.56
N ALA A 202 16.45 9.40 -9.14
CA ALA A 202 16.70 10.77 -8.72
C ALA A 202 17.58 10.78 -7.45
N LYS A 203 18.63 11.61 -7.44
CA LYS A 203 19.49 11.74 -6.27
C LYS A 203 18.72 12.39 -5.14
N THR A 204 18.91 11.89 -3.92
CA THR A 204 18.26 12.44 -2.72
C THR A 204 18.54 13.93 -2.51
N ALA A 205 19.74 14.42 -2.86
CA ALA A 205 20.08 15.84 -2.76
C ALA A 205 19.19 16.70 -3.67
N ASP A 206 19.03 16.27 -4.93
CA ASP A 206 18.23 16.97 -5.93
C ASP A 206 16.75 16.99 -5.53
N VAL A 207 16.21 15.86 -5.08
CA VAL A 207 14.81 15.78 -4.61
C VAL A 207 14.58 16.71 -3.40
N LYS A 208 15.53 16.80 -2.46
CA LYS A 208 15.44 17.71 -1.31
C LYS A 208 15.56 19.18 -1.70
N ALA A 209 16.25 19.48 -2.81
CA ALA A 209 16.39 20.82 -3.34
C ALA A 209 15.12 21.27 -4.08
N GLN A 210 14.41 20.35 -4.74
CA GLN A 210 13.21 20.62 -5.52
C GLN A 210 12.09 21.27 -4.67
N ALA A 211 11.43 22.30 -5.23
CA ALA A 211 10.48 23.15 -4.52
C ALA A 211 9.27 22.37 -3.95
N LEU A 212 8.54 21.65 -4.77
CA LEU A 212 7.37 20.90 -4.33
C LEU A 212 7.74 19.65 -3.53
N LEU A 213 8.57 18.76 -4.07
CA LEU A 213 8.87 17.46 -3.46
C LEU A 213 9.71 17.63 -2.18
N GLY A 214 10.78 18.43 -2.24
CA GLY A 214 11.73 18.60 -1.14
C GLY A 214 11.32 19.65 -0.14
N LYS A 215 10.92 20.85 -0.60
CA LYS A 215 10.63 21.98 0.30
C LYS A 215 9.21 21.95 0.83
N VAL A 216 8.20 21.63 0.02
CA VAL A 216 6.80 21.55 0.47
C VAL A 216 6.50 20.19 1.09
N LEU A 217 6.65 19.08 0.34
CA LEU A 217 6.24 17.75 0.78
C LEU A 217 7.25 17.02 1.68
N LYS A 218 8.44 17.61 1.87
CA LYS A 218 9.56 17.09 2.70
C LYS A 218 9.97 15.65 2.31
N LYS A 219 9.95 15.33 1.02
CA LYS A 219 10.37 14.03 0.47
C LYS A 219 11.85 14.01 0.16
N LYS A 220 12.38 12.81 -0.03
CA LYS A 220 13.81 12.53 -0.29
C LYS A 220 14.04 11.55 -1.45
N ASP A 221 12.95 11.17 -2.10
CA ASP A 221 12.81 10.18 -3.15
C ASP A 221 11.64 10.58 -4.05
N VAL A 222 11.62 10.06 -5.27
CA VAL A 222 10.47 10.16 -6.18
C VAL A 222 9.66 8.87 -6.08
N ARG A 223 8.33 9.00 -6.07
CA ARG A 223 7.36 7.89 -6.10
C ARG A 223 6.34 8.18 -7.19
N LYS A 224 5.33 7.32 -7.31
CA LYS A 224 4.25 7.47 -8.28
C LYS A 224 3.66 8.90 -8.27
N TYR A 225 3.39 9.45 -9.45
CA TYR A 225 2.72 10.74 -9.68
C TYR A 225 2.03 10.71 -11.05
N LEU A 226 1.05 11.57 -11.30
CA LEU A 226 0.35 11.69 -12.58
C LEU A 226 1.00 12.75 -13.48
N PRO A 227 0.95 12.60 -14.82
CA PRO A 227 1.50 13.59 -15.75
C PRO A 227 0.86 14.97 -15.60
N SER A 228 -0.42 15.01 -15.23
CA SER A 228 -1.17 16.26 -14.96
C SER A 228 -0.53 17.14 -13.89
N SER A 229 0.31 16.57 -13.01
CA SER A 229 1.03 17.29 -11.95
C SER A 229 2.37 17.88 -12.39
N ARG A 230 2.73 17.75 -13.68
CA ARG A 230 3.98 18.24 -14.27
C ARG A 230 3.70 19.33 -15.31
N THR A 231 4.71 20.14 -15.60
CA THR A 231 4.62 21.24 -16.57
C THR A 231 5.08 20.84 -17.97
N ASP A 232 5.83 19.74 -18.09
CA ASP A 232 6.32 19.22 -19.36
C ASP A 232 5.56 17.97 -19.82
N LYS A 233 5.47 17.76 -21.13
CA LYS A 233 4.75 16.61 -21.73
C LYS A 233 5.36 15.26 -21.37
N ASN A 234 6.67 15.22 -21.11
CA ASN A 234 7.37 14.01 -20.72
C ASN A 234 7.19 13.68 -19.23
N ALA A 235 6.48 14.53 -18.48
CA ALA A 235 6.23 14.39 -17.05
C ALA A 235 7.51 14.15 -16.25
N THR A 236 8.53 14.98 -16.49
CA THR A 236 9.83 14.88 -15.81
C THR A 236 9.67 15.16 -14.31
N TRP A 237 10.32 14.38 -13.46
CA TRP A 237 10.01 14.36 -12.02
C TRP A 237 10.19 15.72 -11.31
N ASP A 238 11.12 16.56 -11.78
CA ASP A 238 11.48 17.84 -11.18
C ASP A 238 10.71 19.04 -11.76
N LYS A 239 10.01 18.85 -12.90
CA LYS A 239 9.17 19.84 -13.58
C LYS A 239 7.75 19.87 -12.98
N THR A 240 7.66 20.10 -11.68
CA THR A 240 6.38 20.10 -10.97
C THR A 240 5.59 21.38 -11.19
N LYS A 241 4.26 21.26 -11.27
CA LYS A 241 3.34 22.40 -11.10
C LYS A 241 3.43 23.02 -9.70
N SER A 242 2.92 24.23 -9.55
CA SER A 242 2.87 24.92 -8.24
C SER A 242 1.91 24.20 -7.27
N PRO A 243 2.06 24.37 -5.94
CA PRO A 243 1.10 23.85 -4.97
C PRO A 243 -0.35 24.27 -5.24
N GLU A 244 -0.57 25.50 -5.71
CA GLU A 244 -1.88 26.05 -6.03
C GLU A 244 -2.50 25.37 -7.25
N GLU A 245 -1.71 25.13 -8.30
CA GLU A 245 -2.15 24.35 -9.46
C GLU A 245 -2.49 22.90 -9.07
N ILE A 246 -1.67 22.26 -8.21
CA ILE A 246 -1.93 20.92 -7.71
C ILE A 246 -3.23 20.87 -6.91
N ALA A 247 -3.47 21.86 -6.04
CA ALA A 247 -4.72 21.94 -5.28
C ALA A 247 -5.94 22.07 -6.19
N LYS A 248 -5.87 22.85 -7.27
CA LYS A 248 -6.94 22.97 -8.28
C LYS A 248 -7.22 21.64 -8.97
N ILE A 249 -6.17 20.91 -9.38
CA ILE A 249 -6.34 19.59 -10.02
C ILE A 249 -7.01 18.62 -9.04
N LYS A 250 -6.56 18.59 -7.78
CA LYS A 250 -7.14 17.71 -6.75
C LYS A 250 -8.61 18.04 -6.48
N ALA A 251 -8.94 19.32 -6.33
CA ALA A 251 -10.31 19.78 -6.11
C ALA A 251 -11.26 19.44 -7.29
N ALA A 252 -10.72 19.32 -8.50
CA ALA A 252 -11.45 18.87 -9.68
C ALA A 252 -11.50 17.33 -9.81
N GLY A 253 -11.03 16.58 -8.80
CA GLY A 253 -11.01 15.13 -8.81
C GLY A 253 -9.85 14.51 -9.62
N GLY A 254 -8.92 15.29 -10.15
CA GLY A 254 -7.87 14.83 -11.09
C GLY A 254 -6.74 13.98 -10.49
N PHE A 255 -7.06 13.12 -9.54
CA PHE A 255 -6.19 12.14 -8.88
C PHE A 255 -6.74 10.72 -9.09
N VAL A 256 -5.92 9.70 -8.83
CA VAL A 256 -6.40 8.30 -8.71
C VAL A 256 -6.28 7.83 -7.27
N ASP A 257 -7.28 7.12 -6.77
CA ASP A 257 -7.18 6.43 -5.47
C ASP A 257 -6.14 5.33 -5.57
N LEU A 258 -5.48 5.04 -4.46
CA LEU A 258 -4.52 3.96 -4.30
C LEU A 258 -4.59 3.41 -2.87
N MET A 259 -5.43 2.40 -2.68
CA MET A 259 -5.52 1.68 -1.42
C MET A 259 -4.67 0.41 -1.44
N GLN A 260 -4.17 -0.01 -0.26
CA GLN A 260 -3.40 -1.26 -0.15
C GLN A 260 -3.76 -2.07 1.09
N TRP A 261 -4.15 -3.31 0.87
CA TRP A 261 -4.06 -4.33 1.90
C TRP A 261 -2.59 -4.78 2.02
N ARG A 262 -2.13 -4.94 3.26
CA ARG A 262 -0.76 -5.25 3.62
C ARG A 262 -0.67 -6.30 4.71
N GLY A 263 0.06 -7.38 4.45
CA GLY A 263 0.14 -8.54 5.35
C GLY A 263 0.68 -8.23 6.74
N HIS A 264 1.66 -7.33 6.87
CA HIS A 264 2.24 -6.95 8.17
C HIS A 264 1.60 -5.66 8.72
N ARG A 265 1.40 -4.66 7.85
CA ARG A 265 1.09 -3.29 8.26
C ARG A 265 -0.40 -2.93 8.37
N SER A 266 -1.31 -3.84 8.01
CA SER A 266 -2.75 -3.54 8.04
C SER A 266 -3.63 -4.76 8.35
N ASN A 267 -3.27 -5.95 7.84
CA ASN A 267 -4.02 -7.18 8.07
C ASN A 267 -4.23 -7.53 9.56
N PRO A 268 -3.23 -7.40 10.46
CA PRO A 268 -3.39 -7.81 11.87
C PRO A 268 -4.44 -6.99 12.64
N ILE A 269 -4.85 -5.86 12.11
CA ILE A 269 -5.86 -4.97 12.71
C ILE A 269 -7.14 -4.86 11.87
N GLY A 270 -7.25 -5.62 10.78
CA GLY A 270 -8.45 -5.67 9.95
C GLY A 270 -8.66 -4.46 9.03
N MET A 271 -7.60 -3.73 8.67
CA MET A 271 -7.70 -2.46 7.92
C MET A 271 -6.92 -2.53 6.59
N THR A 272 -7.00 -1.46 5.79
CA THR A 272 -6.09 -1.22 4.66
C THR A 272 -5.59 0.21 4.63
N ASP A 273 -4.43 0.43 4.02
CA ASP A 273 -3.96 1.78 3.69
C ASP A 273 -4.94 2.52 2.78
N ASP A 274 -5.06 3.82 3.03
CA ASP A 274 -5.79 4.77 2.18
C ASP A 274 -4.88 5.88 1.67
N GLY A 275 -5.04 6.23 0.40
CA GLY A 275 -4.18 7.20 -0.25
C GLY A 275 -4.54 7.45 -1.70
N TYR A 276 -3.92 8.48 -2.28
CA TYR A 276 -4.07 8.81 -3.70
C TYR A 276 -2.73 9.03 -4.41
N VAL A 277 -2.78 9.12 -5.74
CA VAL A 277 -1.67 9.54 -6.60
C VAL A 277 -2.08 10.77 -7.41
N LEU A 278 -1.35 11.87 -7.21
CA LEU A 278 -1.40 13.07 -8.06
C LEU A 278 0.01 13.63 -8.27
N GLN A 279 0.49 14.50 -7.40
CA GLN A 279 1.84 15.08 -7.48
C GLN A 279 2.92 14.13 -6.94
N TYR A 280 2.49 13.21 -6.10
CA TYR A 280 3.25 12.19 -5.41
C TYR A 280 2.25 11.15 -4.87
N ARG A 281 2.73 9.94 -4.54
CA ARG A 281 1.93 8.95 -3.80
C ARG A 281 1.80 9.34 -2.34
N LEU A 282 0.62 9.78 -1.94
CA LEU A 282 0.34 10.26 -0.60
C LEU A 282 -0.64 9.32 0.12
N PHE A 283 -0.73 9.48 1.44
CA PHE A 283 -1.85 8.97 2.22
C PHE A 283 -2.87 10.10 2.30
N ASP A 284 -4.12 9.75 2.53
CA ASP A 284 -5.18 10.73 2.69
C ASP A 284 -5.04 11.51 4.00
N ALA A 285 -5.92 12.49 4.19
CA ALA A 285 -5.88 13.36 5.34
C ALA A 285 -6.10 12.58 6.65
N GLY A 286 -5.34 12.97 7.69
CA GLY A 286 -5.50 12.46 9.03
C GLY A 286 -4.46 11.43 9.46
N LYS A 287 -4.86 10.52 10.36
CA LYS A 287 -3.96 9.58 11.04
C LYS A 287 -4.19 8.16 10.52
N LYS A 288 -3.19 7.63 9.82
CA LYS A 288 -3.15 6.24 9.34
C LYS A 288 -2.81 5.22 10.43
N MET A 289 -3.00 3.95 10.09
CA MET A 289 -2.94 2.79 10.99
C MET A 289 -1.55 2.29 11.37
N PHE A 290 -0.47 2.80 10.77
CA PHE A 290 0.90 2.40 11.14
C PHE A 290 1.88 3.54 11.18
N SER A 291 2.93 3.37 12.00
CA SER A 291 4.00 4.34 12.16
C SER A 291 5.34 3.67 12.45
N LYS A 292 6.42 4.36 12.08
CA LYS A 292 7.77 3.83 12.31
C LYS A 292 8.02 3.72 13.82
N ASN A 293 8.38 2.52 14.24
CA ASN A 293 8.74 2.16 15.61
C ASN A 293 10.17 2.59 15.92
N TRP A 294 10.43 3.89 15.92
CA TRP A 294 11.78 4.42 16.19
C TRP A 294 11.71 5.78 16.84
N ASP A 295 12.37 5.91 17.99
CA ASP A 295 12.68 7.18 18.60
C ASP A 295 14.02 7.70 18.06
N LYS A 296 13.98 8.82 17.34
CA LYS A 296 15.18 9.40 16.74
C LYS A 296 16.14 9.99 17.78
N LYS A 297 15.62 10.56 18.88
CA LYS A 297 16.44 11.19 19.91
C LYS A 297 17.11 10.13 20.77
N ALA A 298 16.33 9.14 21.18
CA ALA A 298 16.82 8.06 22.02
C ALA A 298 17.55 6.94 21.26
N LYS A 299 17.46 6.92 19.92
CA LYS A 299 18.07 5.91 19.05
C LYS A 299 17.68 4.48 19.42
N MET A 300 16.41 4.28 19.77
CA MET A 300 15.85 2.98 20.14
C MET A 300 14.40 2.81 19.65
N PRO A 301 13.86 1.58 19.63
CA PRO A 301 12.45 1.35 19.35
C PRO A 301 11.54 2.08 20.35
N LYS A 302 10.31 2.40 19.94
CA LYS A 302 9.30 3.01 20.81
C LYS A 302 8.50 1.98 21.59
N TYR A 303 8.27 0.83 20.96
CA TYR A 303 7.48 -0.28 21.48
C TYR A 303 8.22 -1.60 21.32
N MET A 304 7.90 -2.53 22.21
CA MET A 304 8.27 -3.95 22.19
C MET A 304 7.01 -4.80 22.40
N PHE A 305 7.11 -6.12 22.24
CA PHE A 305 6.00 -7.00 22.58
C PHE A 305 5.77 -7.03 24.09
N ASP A 306 4.50 -7.01 24.51
CA ASP A 306 4.12 -7.14 25.91
C ASP A 306 4.25 -8.60 26.35
N VAL A 307 5.29 -8.89 27.13
CA VAL A 307 5.58 -10.23 27.65
C VAL A 307 4.39 -10.82 28.40
N LYS A 308 3.61 -10.01 29.11
CA LYS A 308 2.45 -10.50 29.88
C LYS A 308 1.32 -10.96 28.97
N LYS A 309 1.21 -10.41 27.76
CA LYS A 309 0.13 -10.73 26.81
C LYS A 309 0.51 -11.82 25.82
N VAL A 310 1.75 -11.80 25.32
CA VAL A 310 2.18 -12.72 24.25
C VAL A 310 3.30 -13.67 24.64
N GLY A 311 3.86 -13.54 25.85
CA GLY A 311 4.90 -14.42 26.39
C GLY A 311 6.32 -14.13 25.89
N PHE A 312 6.53 -13.08 25.10
CA PHE A 312 7.84 -12.69 24.58
C PHE A 312 7.95 -11.17 24.40
N LYS A 313 9.19 -10.66 24.40
CA LYS A 313 9.52 -9.23 24.20
C LYS A 313 10.01 -8.89 22.79
N SER A 314 10.59 -9.89 22.12
CA SER A 314 11.21 -9.85 20.79
C SER A 314 10.92 -11.14 20.05
N ARG A 315 11.23 -11.12 18.75
CA ARG A 315 11.36 -12.32 17.91
C ARG A 315 12.81 -12.47 17.48
N THR A 316 13.17 -13.61 16.94
CA THR A 316 14.44 -13.86 16.22
C THR A 316 14.16 -14.09 14.74
N MET A 317 15.20 -14.15 13.91
CA MET A 317 15.07 -14.37 12.46
C MET A 317 14.24 -15.61 12.12
N ASP A 318 14.42 -16.72 12.82
CA ASP A 318 13.70 -17.96 12.55
C ASP A 318 12.23 -17.92 13.03
N GLN A 319 11.91 -16.96 13.90
CA GLN A 319 10.60 -16.82 14.51
C GLN A 319 9.70 -15.79 13.80
N ILE A 320 10.23 -14.89 12.96
CA ILE A 320 9.40 -13.82 12.35
C ILE A 320 8.36 -14.35 11.35
N ARG A 321 8.47 -15.62 10.93
CA ARG A 321 7.54 -16.28 10.01
C ARG A 321 6.63 -17.31 10.69
N ASP A 322 6.77 -17.51 12.00
CA ASP A 322 5.86 -18.36 12.78
C ASP A 322 4.52 -17.63 12.96
N THR A 323 3.50 -18.12 12.27
CA THR A 323 2.15 -17.55 12.23
C THR A 323 1.30 -17.92 13.44
N SER A 324 1.77 -18.81 14.32
CA SER A 324 1.07 -19.13 15.58
C SER A 324 1.20 -18.02 16.63
N LYS A 325 2.09 -17.06 16.39
CA LYS A 325 2.35 -15.91 17.25
C LYS A 325 2.13 -14.60 16.48
N PRO A 326 1.79 -13.50 17.17
CA PRO A 326 1.66 -12.20 16.53
C PRO A 326 2.97 -11.74 15.87
N SER A 327 2.91 -11.33 14.61
CA SER A 327 4.06 -10.81 13.87
C SER A 327 4.23 -9.28 13.99
N SER A 328 3.16 -8.56 14.34
CA SER A 328 3.11 -7.10 14.39
C SER A 328 2.84 -6.56 15.79
N LEU A 329 3.41 -5.40 16.09
CA LEU A 329 3.12 -4.62 17.30
C LEU A 329 1.83 -3.83 17.12
N ILE A 330 0.84 -4.04 17.98
CA ILE A 330 -0.44 -3.35 17.98
C ILE A 330 -0.57 -2.62 19.32
N VAL A 331 -0.59 -1.29 19.28
CA VAL A 331 -0.51 -0.44 20.48
C VAL A 331 -1.62 -0.73 21.47
N GLU A 332 -2.83 -0.96 20.98
CA GLU A 332 -4.01 -1.19 21.83
C GLU A 332 -4.12 -2.65 22.33
N ASP A 333 -3.27 -3.55 21.84
CA ASP A 333 -3.41 -4.99 22.05
C ASP A 333 -2.12 -5.59 22.62
N ASN A 334 -1.12 -5.87 21.79
CA ASN A 334 0.01 -6.72 22.19
C ASN A 334 1.35 -5.97 22.43
N ALA A 335 1.35 -4.64 22.38
CA ALA A 335 2.57 -3.84 22.49
C ALA A 335 2.70 -3.14 23.86
N ALA A 336 3.92 -3.11 24.38
CA ALA A 336 4.32 -2.33 25.55
C ALA A 336 5.31 -1.22 25.13
N LYS A 337 5.43 -0.16 25.93
CA LYS A 337 6.52 0.82 25.76
C LYS A 337 7.86 0.09 25.80
N PHE A 338 8.79 0.49 24.94
CA PHE A 338 10.10 -0.13 24.88
C PHE A 338 10.86 0.08 26.20
N ASP A 339 11.33 -1.01 26.81
CA ASP A 339 12.18 -0.99 27.99
C ASP A 339 13.64 -1.30 27.60
N PRO A 340 14.57 -0.33 27.68
CA PRO A 340 15.98 -0.57 27.38
C PRO A 340 16.66 -1.52 28.37
N LYS A 341 16.08 -1.74 29.56
CA LYS A 341 16.63 -2.60 30.61
C LYS A 341 16.04 -4.02 30.58
N ALA A 342 15.27 -4.37 29.55
CA ALA A 342 14.63 -5.68 29.43
C ALA A 342 15.62 -6.85 29.19
N GLY A 343 16.94 -6.65 29.24
CA GLY A 343 17.94 -7.71 29.03
C GLY A 343 18.05 -8.18 27.57
N TRP A 344 18.24 -7.24 26.64
CA TRP A 344 18.34 -7.50 25.21
C TRP A 344 19.58 -8.33 24.84
N LYS A 345 19.40 -9.30 23.96
CA LYS A 345 20.45 -10.19 23.46
C LYS A 345 20.72 -9.92 21.99
N LYS A 346 21.96 -10.10 21.56
CA LYS A 346 22.32 -10.01 20.14
C LYS A 346 21.40 -10.93 19.34
N GLY A 347 20.80 -10.40 18.27
CA GLY A 347 19.84 -11.12 17.44
C GLY A 347 18.37 -10.90 17.81
N ASP A 348 18.06 -10.26 18.95
CA ASP A 348 16.69 -9.84 19.27
C ASP A 348 16.17 -8.87 18.22
N MET A 349 14.97 -9.16 17.69
CA MET A 349 14.32 -8.38 16.64
C MET A 349 12.99 -7.83 17.10
N ILE A 350 12.75 -6.56 16.76
CA ILE A 350 11.51 -5.83 17.00
C ILE A 350 11.01 -5.28 15.66
N PRO A 351 9.70 -5.39 15.33
CA PRO A 351 9.15 -4.84 14.10
C PRO A 351 9.52 -3.36 13.87
N GLU A 352 9.88 -3.00 12.63
CA GLU A 352 10.21 -1.60 12.26
C GLU A 352 8.98 -0.69 12.36
N TYR A 353 7.78 -1.26 12.30
CA TYR A 353 6.51 -0.55 12.38
C TYR A 353 5.68 -1.05 13.58
N TYR A 354 4.90 -0.14 14.14
CA TYR A 354 3.79 -0.48 15.02
C TYR A 354 2.48 -0.04 14.39
N LEU A 355 1.40 -0.70 14.79
CA LEU A 355 0.04 -0.53 14.31
C LEU A 355 -0.83 0.11 15.38
N THR A 356 -1.89 0.79 14.95
CA THR A 356 -2.89 1.43 15.81
C THR A 356 -4.25 1.40 15.11
N ARG A 357 -5.30 1.04 15.85
CA ARG A 357 -6.69 1.16 15.37
C ARG A 357 -7.26 2.57 15.54
N ALA A 358 -6.57 3.43 16.28
CA ALA A 358 -6.97 4.82 16.49
C ALA A 358 -6.61 5.70 15.27
N VAL A 359 -7.21 5.39 14.12
CA VAL A 359 -7.14 6.18 12.89
C VAL A 359 -8.05 7.41 12.94
N LYS A 360 -7.82 8.40 12.08
CA LYS A 360 -8.62 9.64 11.99
C LYS A 360 -8.65 10.15 10.56
N GLY A 361 -9.74 10.81 10.17
CA GLY A 361 -9.92 11.37 8.82
C GLY A 361 -10.06 10.27 7.76
N SER A 362 -10.04 10.69 6.50
CA SER A 362 -10.12 9.84 5.30
C SER A 362 -9.04 8.75 5.27
N ALA A 363 -7.86 9.00 5.86
CA ALA A 363 -6.80 7.98 5.98
C ALA A 363 -7.20 6.70 6.77
N GLY A 364 -8.39 6.70 7.35
CA GLY A 364 -8.99 5.57 8.06
C GLY A 364 -10.33 5.12 7.50
N ASP A 365 -10.71 5.41 6.25
CA ASP A 365 -12.03 5.02 5.73
C ASP A 365 -12.14 3.51 5.48
N ASN A 366 -11.02 2.85 5.14
CA ASN A 366 -10.97 1.42 4.92
C ASN A 366 -10.62 0.61 6.19
N GLN A 367 -11.62 0.35 7.04
CA GLN A 367 -11.45 -0.35 8.33
C GLN A 367 -11.97 -1.79 8.36
N ASP A 368 -12.41 -2.35 7.24
CA ASP A 368 -12.90 -3.73 7.16
C ASP A 368 -12.26 -4.47 5.99
N ALA A 369 -11.07 -4.99 6.24
CA ALA A 369 -10.40 -5.90 5.33
C ALA A 369 -9.64 -7.00 6.08
N LYS A 370 -9.87 -8.25 5.68
CA LYS A 370 -9.29 -9.42 6.32
C LYS A 370 -8.67 -10.34 5.28
N GLY A 371 -7.38 -10.57 5.45
CA GLY A 371 -6.60 -11.57 4.73
C GLY A 371 -6.41 -12.82 5.58
N THR A 372 -6.72 -13.97 5.01
CA THR A 372 -6.41 -15.30 5.55
C THR A 372 -5.51 -16.04 4.58
N TRP A 373 -4.54 -16.78 5.09
CA TRP A 373 -3.66 -17.60 4.27
C TRP A 373 -3.81 -19.07 4.66
N LYS A 374 -4.08 -19.91 3.67
CA LYS A 374 -4.24 -21.35 3.84
C LYS A 374 -3.75 -22.06 2.58
N ASP A 375 -3.00 -23.14 2.75
CA ASP A 375 -2.53 -24.02 1.66
C ASP A 375 -1.83 -23.26 0.51
N GLY A 376 -1.02 -22.24 0.84
CA GLY A 376 -0.31 -21.44 -0.16
C GLY A 376 -1.15 -20.37 -0.85
N VAL A 377 -2.38 -20.10 -0.39
CA VAL A 377 -3.29 -19.14 -1.03
C VAL A 377 -3.68 -18.05 -0.03
N TRP A 378 -3.49 -16.79 -0.43
CA TRP A 378 -4.14 -15.68 0.24
C TRP A 378 -5.60 -15.59 -0.20
N THR A 379 -6.49 -15.34 0.75
CA THR A 379 -7.88 -14.91 0.53
C THR A 379 -8.09 -13.61 1.29
N VAL A 380 -8.28 -12.51 0.57
CA VAL A 380 -8.53 -11.18 1.13
C VAL A 380 -9.97 -10.79 0.85
N VAL A 381 -10.75 -10.55 1.90
CA VAL A 381 -12.08 -9.93 1.80
C VAL A 381 -11.95 -8.48 2.23
N TRP A 382 -12.49 -7.57 1.42
CA TRP A 382 -12.35 -6.13 1.60
C TRP A 382 -13.70 -5.45 1.40
N THR A 383 -14.16 -4.73 2.41
CA THR A 383 -15.33 -3.85 2.35
C THR A 383 -14.88 -2.39 2.25
N ARG A 384 -15.42 -1.67 1.27
CA ARG A 384 -15.23 -0.22 1.10
C ARG A 384 -16.60 0.42 0.95
N LYS A 385 -16.85 1.54 1.63
CA LYS A 385 -18.04 2.34 1.35
C LYS A 385 -18.02 2.82 -0.10
N LEU A 386 -19.19 2.87 -0.74
CA LEU A 386 -19.34 3.48 -2.05
C LEU A 386 -19.09 4.99 -1.93
N ASP A 387 -19.71 5.62 -0.94
CA ASP A 387 -19.45 7.01 -0.54
C ASP A 387 -18.70 7.06 0.79
N THR A 388 -17.43 7.47 0.75
CA THR A 388 -16.58 7.61 1.94
C THR A 388 -16.87 8.88 2.72
N GLY A 389 -17.55 9.86 2.11
CA GLY A 389 -17.75 11.21 2.65
C GLY A 389 -16.57 12.15 2.45
N HIS A 390 -15.51 11.72 1.75
CA HIS A 390 -14.29 12.50 1.53
C HIS A 390 -13.93 12.60 0.03
N PRO A 391 -14.79 13.22 -0.81
CA PRO A 391 -14.57 13.32 -2.27
C PRO A 391 -13.29 14.07 -2.68
N GLU A 392 -12.70 14.82 -1.75
CA GLU A 392 -11.41 15.48 -1.96
C GLU A 392 -10.22 14.51 -1.92
N ASP A 393 -10.38 13.35 -1.29
CA ASP A 393 -9.33 12.34 -1.09
C ASP A 393 -9.65 11.02 -1.82
N ASP A 394 -10.94 10.70 -2.02
CA ASP A 394 -11.42 9.43 -2.56
C ASP A 394 -12.32 9.55 -3.80
N LYS A 395 -12.35 8.48 -4.59
CA LYS A 395 -13.36 8.26 -5.64
C LYS A 395 -14.70 7.82 -5.05
N ILE A 396 -15.66 8.73 -5.04
CA ILE A 396 -17.03 8.40 -4.65
C ILE A 396 -17.72 7.59 -5.73
N MET A 397 -18.25 6.44 -5.33
CA MET A 397 -18.92 5.48 -6.20
C MET A 397 -20.41 5.45 -5.93
N LYS A 398 -21.19 5.03 -6.93
CA LYS A 398 -22.64 4.84 -6.81
C LYS A 398 -23.10 3.57 -7.54
N PRO A 399 -24.18 2.92 -7.07
CA PRO A 399 -24.85 1.88 -7.84
C PRO A 399 -25.21 2.37 -9.25
N GLY A 400 -25.03 1.50 -10.23
CA GLY A 400 -25.16 1.80 -11.66
C GLY A 400 -23.92 2.44 -12.30
N GLY A 401 -22.92 2.86 -11.52
CA GLY A 401 -21.68 3.44 -12.04
C GLY A 401 -20.70 2.41 -12.59
N VAL A 402 -19.82 2.85 -13.50
CA VAL A 402 -18.69 2.08 -14.03
C VAL A 402 -17.41 2.87 -13.79
N TYR A 403 -16.41 2.21 -13.20
CA TYR A 403 -15.17 2.82 -12.76
C TYR A 403 -13.98 2.03 -13.32
N THR A 404 -12.83 2.69 -13.50
CA THR A 404 -11.61 2.03 -13.97
C THR A 404 -10.76 1.60 -12.77
N PHE A 405 -10.38 0.33 -12.75
CA PHE A 405 -9.52 -0.27 -11.73
C PHE A 405 -8.19 -0.73 -12.32
N GLY A 406 -7.13 -0.61 -11.52
CA GLY A 406 -5.87 -1.32 -11.72
C GLY A 406 -5.52 -2.14 -10.49
N PHE A 407 -5.21 -3.43 -10.68
CA PHE A 407 -4.85 -4.33 -9.60
C PHE A 407 -3.35 -4.59 -9.56
N ALA A 408 -2.81 -4.80 -8.36
CA ALA A 408 -1.43 -5.22 -8.20
C ALA A 408 -1.22 -6.13 -7.00
N VAL A 409 -0.35 -7.13 -7.18
CA VAL A 409 0.10 -8.04 -6.12
C VAL A 409 1.61 -7.92 -5.94
N HIS A 410 2.02 -7.69 -4.70
CA HIS A 410 3.41 -7.81 -4.28
C HIS A 410 3.55 -9.18 -3.61
N ASP A 411 4.02 -10.15 -4.40
CA ASP A 411 4.52 -11.48 -4.02
C ASP A 411 5.88 -11.41 -3.28
N ASP A 412 6.38 -12.55 -2.79
CA ASP A 412 7.79 -12.92 -2.85
C ASP A 412 8.79 -11.95 -2.19
N ASN A 413 8.44 -11.32 -1.07
CA ASN A 413 9.28 -10.31 -0.38
C ASN A 413 9.66 -9.12 -1.28
N ILE A 414 8.76 -8.69 -2.17
CA ILE A 414 9.02 -7.64 -3.15
C ILE A 414 8.39 -6.28 -2.80
N THR A 415 8.96 -5.22 -3.37
CA THR A 415 8.39 -3.87 -3.30
C THR A 415 8.55 -3.10 -4.61
N THR A 416 8.15 -1.82 -4.58
CA THR A 416 8.38 -0.83 -5.65
C THR A 416 7.98 -1.37 -7.02
N ARG A 417 8.87 -1.49 -8.01
CA ARG A 417 8.54 -1.96 -9.37
C ARG A 417 8.38 -3.47 -9.47
N GLY A 418 8.75 -4.22 -8.43
CA GLY A 418 8.80 -5.68 -8.42
C GLY A 418 7.44 -6.40 -8.41
N HIS A 419 6.34 -5.67 -8.28
CA HIS A 419 5.00 -6.25 -8.23
C HIS A 419 4.49 -6.67 -9.59
N HIS A 420 3.47 -7.53 -9.58
CA HIS A 420 2.69 -7.83 -10.76
C HIS A 420 1.51 -6.86 -10.87
N VAL A 421 1.17 -6.45 -12.09
CA VAL A 421 0.11 -5.48 -12.40
C VAL A 421 -0.88 -6.06 -13.39
N SER A 422 -2.13 -5.59 -13.34
CA SER A 422 -3.12 -5.83 -14.39
C SER A 422 -3.04 -4.72 -15.46
N TRP A 423 -3.61 -5.01 -16.64
CA TRP A 423 -4.17 -3.96 -17.49
C TRP A 423 -5.32 -3.20 -16.77
N PRO A 424 -5.67 -1.97 -17.18
CA PRO A 424 -6.85 -1.31 -16.64
C PRO A 424 -8.11 -2.11 -16.97
N MET A 425 -9.03 -2.21 -16.00
CA MET A 425 -10.28 -2.97 -16.13
C MET A 425 -11.46 -2.15 -15.65
N SER A 426 -12.63 -2.34 -16.26
CA SER A 426 -13.87 -1.74 -15.80
C SER A 426 -14.52 -2.56 -14.68
N VAL A 427 -14.91 -1.89 -13.59
CA VAL A 427 -15.75 -2.46 -12.53
C VAL A 427 -17.09 -1.73 -12.51
N GLY A 428 -18.18 -2.47 -12.71
CA GLY A 428 -19.54 -1.95 -12.74
C GLY A 428 -20.28 -2.27 -11.46
N ILE A 429 -20.86 -1.28 -10.80
CA ILE A 429 -21.62 -1.47 -9.56
C ILE A 429 -23.07 -1.84 -9.95
N GLY A 430 -23.41 -3.13 -9.95
CA GLY A 430 -24.73 -3.60 -10.38
C GLY A 430 -24.98 -3.52 -11.90
N THR A 431 -24.00 -3.06 -12.67
CA THR A 431 -24.09 -2.85 -14.14
C THR A 431 -23.01 -3.62 -14.90
N LYS A 432 -23.15 -3.72 -16.24
CA LYS A 432 -22.22 -4.48 -17.10
C LYS A 432 -20.84 -3.80 -17.17
N ALA A 433 -19.80 -4.58 -16.94
CA ALA A 433 -18.38 -4.21 -17.03
C ALA A 433 -17.52 -5.49 -17.11
N ASP A 434 -16.19 -5.36 -17.17
CA ASP A 434 -15.28 -6.52 -17.14
C ASP A 434 -15.43 -7.33 -15.85
N ILE A 435 -15.67 -6.62 -14.73
CA ILE A 435 -16.06 -7.18 -13.44
C ILE A 435 -17.37 -6.50 -13.03
N LYS A 436 -18.45 -7.27 -12.97
CA LYS A 436 -19.73 -6.80 -12.41
C LYS A 436 -19.75 -7.08 -10.91
N ALA A 437 -19.82 -6.04 -10.10
CA ALA A 437 -20.19 -6.20 -8.70
C ALA A 437 -21.68 -6.59 -8.64
N VAL A 438 -21.97 -7.78 -8.13
CA VAL A 438 -23.35 -8.28 -8.04
C VAL A 438 -24.09 -7.65 -6.88
N THR A 439 -25.36 -7.32 -7.07
CA THR A 439 -26.20 -6.79 -5.99
C THR A 439 -26.50 -7.89 -4.98
N MET A 440 -26.19 -7.63 -3.71
CA MET A 440 -26.57 -8.50 -2.60
C MET A 440 -28.09 -8.43 -2.40
N LYS A 441 -28.69 -9.59 -2.14
CA LYS A 441 -30.13 -9.72 -1.88
C LYS A 441 -30.49 -9.36 -0.45
#